data_AF-A0A8T0PTC7-F1
#
_entry.id   AF-A0A8T0PTC7-F1
#
_cell.length_a   1.000
_cell.length_b   1.000
_cell.length_c   1.000
_cell.angle_alpha   90.00
_cell.angle_beta   90.00
_cell.angle_gamma   90.00
#
_symmetry.space_group_name_H-M   'P 1'
#
loop_
_entity.id
_entity.type
_entity.pdbx_description
1 polymer ?
#
loop_
_entity_poly.entity_id
_entity_poly.type
_entity_poly.pdbx_seq_one_letter_code
_entity_poly.pdbx_strand_id
1 'polypeptide(L)'
;MEGTRSLRGLLITLLATTSLLWKEAACFSASGLNKAFATFYGGSDASGTMGGACGYGNLYSTGHGTNTAVLSTALFNDGASRGQCYRITCDYQADPRFWLLHKWHIGDHHRHQPVPSQLRPAE
;
A
#
# COMPACT_ATOMS: atom_id res chain seq x y z
N MET A 1 -26.01 -51.96 21.64
CA MET A 1 -26.09 -50.88 20.64
C MET A 1 -25.19 -49.74 21.12
N GLU A 2 -23.85 -49.94 21.10
CA GLU A 2 -22.89 -49.02 21.74
C GLU A 2 -21.96 -48.30 20.74
N GLY A 3 -21.94 -48.73 19.46
CA GLY A 3 -20.99 -48.22 18.46
C GLY A 3 -21.41 -46.90 17.79
N THR A 4 -22.69 -46.56 17.78
CA THR A 4 -23.21 -45.38 17.07
C THR A 4 -23.12 -44.08 17.89
N ARG A 5 -23.02 -44.19 19.22
CA ARG A 5 -22.85 -43.05 20.14
C ARG A 5 -21.42 -42.50 20.08
N SER A 6 -20.43 -43.39 19.94
CA SER A 6 -19.01 -43.01 19.80
C SER A 6 -18.73 -42.30 18.48
N LEU A 7 -19.29 -42.80 17.37
CA LEU A 7 -19.07 -42.21 16.04
C LEU A 7 -19.69 -40.81 15.89
N ARG A 8 -20.89 -40.59 16.48
CA ARG A 8 -21.53 -39.27 16.50
C ARG A 8 -20.76 -38.28 17.38
N GLY A 9 -20.24 -38.73 18.53
CA GLY A 9 -19.42 -37.91 19.41
C GLY A 9 -18.11 -37.47 18.74
N LEU A 10 -17.43 -38.41 18.06
CA LEU A 10 -16.19 -38.14 17.34
C LEU A 10 -16.40 -37.15 16.18
N LEU A 11 -17.53 -37.24 15.49
CA LEU A 11 -17.86 -36.33 14.39
C LEU A 11 -18.11 -34.89 14.90
N ILE A 12 -18.80 -34.75 16.03
CA ILE A 12 -19.10 -33.45 16.64
C ILE A 12 -17.82 -32.78 17.14
N THR A 13 -16.90 -33.52 17.76
CA THR A 13 -15.62 -32.97 18.21
C THR A 13 -14.74 -32.55 17.03
N LEU A 14 -14.74 -33.29 15.92
CA LEU A 14 -14.00 -32.95 14.70
C LEU A 14 -14.54 -31.68 14.01
N LEU A 15 -15.87 -31.53 13.96
CA LEU A 15 -16.53 -30.34 13.40
C LEU A 15 -16.31 -29.10 14.29
N ALA A 16 -16.29 -29.27 15.61
CA ALA A 16 -16.03 -28.18 16.55
C ALA A 16 -14.57 -27.68 16.47
N THR A 17 -13.59 -28.59 16.37
CA THR A 17 -12.17 -28.21 16.25
C THR A 17 -11.89 -27.54 14.90
N THR A 18 -12.40 -28.08 13.79
CA THR A 18 -12.24 -27.46 12.46
C THR A 18 -12.85 -26.05 12.38
N SER A 19 -13.98 -25.81 13.06
CA SER A 19 -14.61 -24.49 13.16
C SER A 19 -13.81 -23.47 13.98
N LEU A 20 -13.02 -23.93 14.95
CA LEU A 20 -12.15 -23.08 15.77
C LEU A 20 -10.87 -22.68 15.01
N LEU A 21 -10.40 -23.50 14.07
CA LEU A 21 -9.25 -23.19 13.22
C LEU A 21 -9.55 -22.16 12.11
N TRP A 22 -10.81 -21.85 11.81
CA TRP A 22 -11.17 -20.96 10.69
C TRP A 22 -11.50 -19.51 11.10
N LYS A 23 -11.33 -19.14 12.37
CA LYS A 23 -11.92 -17.88 12.88
C LYS A 23 -11.11 -16.61 12.66
N GLU A 24 -9.97 -16.66 11.99
CA GLU A 24 -9.11 -15.48 11.79
C GLU A 24 -8.92 -15.18 10.30
N ALA A 25 -9.87 -14.42 9.75
CA ALA A 25 -9.63 -13.57 8.60
C ALA A 25 -10.01 -12.15 9.01
N ALA A 26 -9.16 -11.53 9.83
CA ALA A 26 -9.24 -10.11 10.08
C ALA A 26 -9.10 -9.40 8.73
N CYS A 27 -10.21 -8.87 8.22
CA CYS A 27 -10.23 -8.03 7.04
C CYS A 27 -9.33 -6.83 7.35
N PHE A 28 -8.20 -6.70 6.65
CA PHE A 28 -7.39 -5.50 6.67
C PHE A 28 -8.29 -4.36 6.20
N SER A 29 -8.75 -3.54 7.14
CA SER A 29 -9.57 -2.38 6.83
C SER A 29 -8.74 -1.50 5.91
N ALA A 30 -9.23 -1.24 4.69
CA ALA A 30 -8.55 -0.37 3.75
C ALA A 30 -8.31 0.97 4.45
N SER A 31 -7.05 1.27 4.79
CA SER A 31 -6.70 2.56 5.37
C SER A 31 -7.17 3.63 4.41
N GLY A 32 -8.04 4.53 4.90
CA GLY A 32 -8.43 5.71 4.16
C GLY A 32 -7.21 6.54 3.76
N LEU A 33 -7.43 7.47 2.83
CA LEU A 33 -6.42 8.47 2.48
C LEU A 33 -6.06 9.31 3.71
N ASN A 34 -4.79 9.29 4.09
CA ASN A 34 -4.24 10.05 5.23
C ASN A 34 -3.59 11.34 4.73
N LYS A 35 -3.70 12.43 5.50
CA LYS A 35 -2.98 13.67 5.19
C LYS A 35 -1.47 13.44 5.20
N ALA A 36 -0.80 13.96 4.19
CA ALA A 36 0.62 13.77 3.94
C ALA A 36 1.24 15.01 3.29
N PHE A 37 2.57 14.98 3.23
CA PHE A 37 3.39 15.99 2.60
C PHE A 37 4.31 15.31 1.60
N ALA A 38 4.43 15.89 0.42
CA ALA A 38 5.29 15.38 -0.65
C ALA A 38 6.03 16.53 -1.32
N THR A 39 7.30 16.29 -1.60
CA THR A 39 8.21 17.17 -2.34
C THR A 39 8.83 16.39 -3.48
N PHE A 40 9.18 17.09 -4.54
CA PHE A 40 9.91 16.52 -5.67
C PHE A 40 11.41 16.70 -5.47
N TYR A 41 12.19 15.72 -5.92
CA TYR A 41 13.64 15.80 -6.02
C TYR A 41 14.08 15.08 -7.30
N GLY A 42 15.25 15.45 -7.82
CA GLY A 42 15.70 14.99 -9.13
C GLY A 42 15.00 15.72 -10.28
N GLY A 43 15.33 15.32 -11.51
CA GLY A 43 14.67 15.82 -12.71
C GLY A 43 13.30 15.16 -12.94
N SER A 44 12.48 15.80 -13.78
CA SER A 44 11.19 15.24 -14.23
C SER A 44 11.33 13.90 -14.96
N ASP A 45 12.53 13.60 -15.47
CA ASP A 45 12.98 12.36 -16.08
C ASP A 45 13.58 11.36 -15.07
N ALA A 46 13.29 11.51 -13.77
CA ALA A 46 13.87 10.71 -12.69
C ALA A 46 15.42 10.77 -12.60
N SER A 47 16.08 11.72 -13.26
CA SER A 47 17.50 11.94 -13.09
C SER A 47 17.84 12.27 -11.63
N GLY A 48 18.92 11.69 -11.10
CA GLY A 48 19.34 11.87 -9.71
C GLY A 48 18.54 11.06 -8.67
N THR A 49 17.64 10.17 -9.09
CA THR A 49 16.83 9.32 -8.18
C THR A 49 17.31 7.86 -8.06
N MET A 50 18.36 7.48 -8.80
CA MET A 50 18.83 6.10 -8.92
C MET A 50 19.51 5.55 -7.64
N GLY A 51 19.46 4.24 -7.44
CA GLY A 51 20.11 3.55 -6.30
C GLY A 51 19.19 3.40 -5.09
N GLY A 52 18.80 4.52 -4.46
CA GLY A 52 17.82 4.57 -3.36
C GLY A 52 18.09 3.67 -2.14
N ALA A 53 17.26 3.78 -1.10
CA ALA A 53 17.37 2.93 0.11
C ALA A 53 16.90 1.48 -0.11
N CYS A 54 16.23 1.22 -1.23
CA CYS A 54 15.71 -0.10 -1.61
C CYS A 54 16.67 -0.92 -2.47
N GLY A 55 17.73 -0.31 -3.01
CA GLY A 55 18.72 -1.01 -3.83
C GLY A 55 18.21 -1.43 -5.22
N TYR A 56 17.16 -0.79 -5.75
CA TYR A 56 16.60 -1.11 -7.07
C TYR A 56 17.55 -0.76 -8.24
N GLY A 57 18.64 -0.03 -7.98
CA GLY A 57 19.60 0.34 -9.01
C GLY A 57 18.98 1.31 -10.02
N ASN A 58 18.82 0.86 -11.26
CA ASN A 58 18.17 1.64 -12.32
C ASN A 58 16.65 1.39 -12.33
N LEU A 59 15.90 2.41 -11.92
CA LEU A 59 14.43 2.38 -11.82
C LEU A 59 13.73 2.11 -13.16
N TYR A 60 14.37 2.43 -14.29
CA TYR A 60 13.86 2.10 -15.61
C TYR A 60 13.95 0.61 -15.90
N SER A 61 15.09 -0.01 -15.56
CA SER A 61 15.30 -1.45 -15.75
C SER A 61 14.37 -2.30 -14.90
N THR A 62 13.95 -1.81 -13.73
CA THR A 62 13.00 -2.50 -12.84
C THR A 62 11.53 -2.20 -13.17
N GLY A 63 11.26 -1.38 -14.19
CA GLY A 63 9.89 -1.03 -14.61
C GLY A 63 9.16 -0.02 -13.72
N HIS A 64 9.86 0.62 -12.77
CA HIS A 64 9.28 1.68 -11.92
C HIS A 64 9.28 3.05 -12.62
N GLY A 65 10.31 3.32 -13.42
CA GLY A 65 10.47 4.58 -14.15
C GLY A 65 10.36 5.80 -13.24
N THR A 66 9.63 6.83 -13.70
CA THR A 66 9.38 8.08 -12.96
C THR A 66 8.32 7.94 -11.86
N ASN A 67 7.58 6.83 -11.79
CA ASN A 67 6.56 6.58 -10.78
C ASN A 67 7.16 6.00 -9.49
N THR A 68 8.31 6.53 -9.08
CA THR A 68 9.02 6.12 -7.87
C THR A 68 9.01 7.26 -6.86
N ALA A 69 8.66 6.97 -5.61
CA ALA A 69 8.69 7.93 -4.52
C ALA A 69 9.53 7.41 -3.36
N VAL A 70 10.13 8.34 -2.62
CA VAL A 70 10.78 8.04 -1.34
C VAL A 70 9.77 8.27 -0.22
N LEU A 71 9.65 7.30 0.66
CA LEU A 71 8.73 7.35 1.80
C LEU A 71 9.41 8.00 3.01
N SER A 72 8.62 8.65 3.86
CA SER A 72 9.08 9.07 5.18
C SER A 72 9.50 7.86 6.01
N THR A 73 10.34 8.06 7.04
CA THR A 73 10.82 6.98 7.90
C THR A 73 9.67 6.15 8.50
N ALA A 74 8.58 6.80 8.91
CA ALA A 74 7.39 6.13 9.43
C ALA A 74 6.72 5.19 8.42
N LEU A 75 6.68 5.56 7.14
CA LEU A 75 6.11 4.72 6.08
C LEU A 75 7.11 3.72 5.52
N PHE A 76 8.40 4.06 5.49
CA PHE A 76 9.46 3.16 5.07
C PHE A 76 9.59 1.95 6.00
N ASN A 77 9.37 2.17 7.31
CA ASN A 77 9.33 1.15 8.35
C ASN A 77 10.52 0.18 8.25
N ASP A 78 11.75 0.72 8.32
CA ASP A 78 13.02 0.00 8.18
C ASP A 78 13.14 -0.87 6.92
N GLY A 79 12.40 -0.51 5.87
CA GLY A 79 12.39 -1.21 4.59
C GLY A 79 11.33 -2.30 4.49
N ALA A 80 10.46 -2.47 5.48
CA ALA A 80 9.33 -3.39 5.40
C ALA A 80 8.35 -3.00 4.27
N SER A 81 8.27 -1.71 3.94
CA SER A 81 7.38 -1.21 2.87
C SER A 81 8.05 -1.11 1.50
N ARG A 82 9.22 -1.72 1.31
CA ARG A 82 9.92 -1.73 0.01
C ARG A 82 9.05 -2.42 -1.05
N GLY A 83 8.81 -1.72 -2.16
CA GLY A 83 8.03 -2.26 -3.27
C GLY A 83 6.51 -2.13 -3.12
N GLN A 84 6.04 -1.51 -2.04
CA GLN A 84 4.63 -1.20 -1.86
C GLN A 84 4.19 -0.05 -2.78
N CYS A 85 2.94 -0.14 -3.24
CA CYS A 85 2.32 0.89 -4.08
C CYS A 85 1.41 1.78 -3.23
N TYR A 86 1.59 3.09 -3.35
CA TYR A 86 0.78 4.09 -2.68
C TYR A 86 0.02 4.93 -3.69
N ARG A 87 -1.20 5.34 -3.32
CA ARG A 87 -1.95 6.37 -4.04
C ARG A 87 -1.67 7.71 -3.39
N ILE A 88 -1.21 8.67 -4.19
CA ILE A 88 -1.00 10.06 -3.76
C ILE A 88 -2.04 10.94 -4.48
N THR A 89 -2.67 11.87 -3.78
CA THR A 89 -3.67 12.79 -4.35
C THR A 89 -3.53 14.18 -3.75
N CYS A 90 -3.60 15.23 -4.57
CA CYS A 90 -3.59 16.61 -4.10
C CYS A 90 -4.85 16.91 -3.28
N ASP A 91 -4.70 17.63 -2.17
CA ASP A 91 -5.83 18.24 -1.48
C ASP A 91 -6.13 19.63 -2.07
N TYR A 92 -6.83 19.68 -3.20
CA TYR A 92 -7.19 20.94 -3.87
C TYR A 92 -8.13 21.83 -3.04
N GLN A 93 -8.87 21.25 -2.09
CA GLN A 93 -9.80 22.00 -1.26
C GLN A 93 -9.07 22.74 -0.12
N ALA A 94 -7.97 22.18 0.37
CA ALA A 94 -7.15 22.81 1.40
C ALA A 94 -6.26 23.96 0.87
N ASP A 95 -6.02 24.05 -0.45
CA ASP A 95 -5.25 25.15 -1.01
C ASP A 95 -5.65 25.53 -2.47
N PRO A 96 -6.35 26.66 -2.67
CA PRO A 96 -6.67 27.17 -4.01
C PRO A 96 -5.49 27.89 -4.69
N ARG A 97 -4.35 28.08 -4.03
CA ARG A 97 -3.13 28.71 -4.56
C ARG A 97 -2.04 27.64 -4.71
N PHE A 98 -2.06 27.06 -5.90
CA PHE A 98 -1.06 26.15 -6.45
C PHE A 98 0.40 26.56 -6.12
N TRP A 99 1.25 25.54 -6.04
CA TRP A 99 2.73 25.45 -5.95
C TRP A 99 3.47 25.62 -4.60
N LEU A 100 2.86 26.13 -3.52
CA LEU A 100 3.62 26.32 -2.26
C LEU A 100 3.25 25.39 -1.10
N LEU A 101 2.09 24.74 -1.14
CA LEU A 101 1.66 23.89 -0.04
C LEU A 101 1.50 22.46 -0.51
N HIS A 102 2.52 21.71 -0.12
CA HIS A 102 2.66 20.26 -0.13
C HIS A 102 1.57 19.55 0.70
N LYS A 103 0.29 19.87 0.48
CA LYS A 103 -0.87 19.24 1.12
C LYS A 103 -1.34 18.11 0.22
N TRP A 104 -0.93 16.90 0.56
CA TRP A 104 -1.25 15.69 -0.17
C TRP A 104 -2.04 14.75 0.72
N HIS A 105 -2.68 13.78 0.10
CA HIS A 105 -3.16 12.61 0.78
C HIS A 105 -2.44 11.37 0.24
N ILE A 106 -2.06 10.46 1.14
CA ILE A 106 -1.43 9.18 0.81
C ILE A 106 -2.24 8.02 1.40
N GLY A 107 -2.38 6.93 0.65
CA GLY A 107 -2.98 5.69 1.15
C GLY A 107 -2.51 4.48 0.37
N ASP A 108 -2.68 3.30 0.96
CA ASP A 108 -2.23 2.03 0.37
C ASP A 108 -3.07 1.65 -0.84
N HIS A 109 -2.42 1.31 -1.95
CA HIS A 109 -3.09 1.04 -3.22
C HIS A 109 -3.45 -0.46 -3.35
N HIS A 110 -4.57 -0.90 -2.76
CA HIS A 110 -4.99 -2.31 -2.77
C HIS A 110 -5.65 -2.84 -4.06
N ARG A 111 -5.76 -2.04 -5.13
CA ARG A 111 -6.31 -2.52 -6.41
C ARG A 111 -5.50 -2.01 -7.58
N HIS A 112 -5.29 -2.83 -8.60
CA HIS A 112 -4.83 -2.43 -9.93
C HIS A 112 -5.82 -1.45 -10.61
N GLN A 113 -6.00 -0.26 -10.05
CA GLN A 113 -6.65 0.84 -10.77
C GLN A 113 -5.55 1.67 -11.42
N PRO A 114 -5.65 1.94 -12.73
CA PRO A 114 -4.71 2.81 -13.42
C PRO A 114 -4.74 4.19 -12.74
N VAL A 115 -3.56 4.71 -12.44
CA VAL A 115 -3.39 6.08 -11.93
C VAL A 115 -4.07 7.02 -12.92
N PRO A 116 -5.04 7.85 -12.49
CA PRO A 116 -5.63 8.83 -13.39
C PRO A 116 -4.53 9.72 -13.94
N SER A 117 -4.50 9.90 -15.25
CA SER A 117 -3.54 10.76 -15.98
C SER A 117 -3.53 12.23 -15.53
N GLN A 118 -4.43 12.59 -14.61
CA GLN A 118 -4.59 13.91 -13.98
C GLN A 118 -3.57 14.20 -12.87
N LEU A 119 -2.74 13.22 -12.47
CA LEU A 119 -1.66 13.40 -11.48
C LEU A 119 -0.32 13.81 -12.10
N ARG A 120 -0.24 13.99 -13.42
CA ARG A 120 0.93 14.65 -14.01
C ARG A 120 0.89 16.12 -13.60
N PRO A 121 1.97 16.67 -13.00
CA PRO A 121 2.13 18.11 -12.91
C PRO A 121 1.86 18.71 -14.29
N ALA A 122 1.03 19.75 -14.35
CA ALA A 122 0.92 20.55 -15.56
C ALA A 122 2.33 21.10 -15.86
N GLU A 123 2.80 20.86 -17.08
CA GLU A 123 3.91 21.64 -17.66
C GLU A 123 3.60 23.14 -17.62
#